data_AF-A0AAV9DV40-F1
#
_entry.id   AF-A0AAV9DV40-F1
#
_cell.length_a   1.000
_cell.length_b   1.000
_cell.length_c   1.000
_cell.angle_alpha   90.00
_cell.angle_beta   90.00
_cell.angle_gamma   90.00
#
_symmetry.space_group_name_H-M   'P 1'
#
loop_
_entity.id
_entity.type
_entity.pdbx_description
1 polymer ?
#
loop_
_entity_poly.entity_id
_entity_poly.type
_entity_poly.pdbx_seq_one_letter_code
_entity_poly.pdbx_strand_id
1 'polypeptide(L)'
;MHERKREMGLHSDAFIALPGGYGTMEELLEVITWSQLGIHNKPVGLLNVDGYYNFLLAFIDKAVEDGFIKPSQRHIFVSAPNAKDLVQQLEEYVPVEDSVSSNLKWEIEQVGFNTSLQTEIAR
;
A
#
# COMPACT_ATOMS: atom_id res chain seq x y z
N MET A 1 -13.30 -1.47 11.13
CA MET A 1 -12.23 -0.84 10.33
C MET A 1 -11.61 -1.84 9.34
N HIS A 2 -11.18 -3.02 9.78
CA HIS A 2 -10.53 -4.03 8.91
C HIS A 2 -11.39 -4.50 7.72
N GLU A 3 -12.68 -4.77 7.91
CA GLU A 3 -13.58 -5.18 6.80
C GLU A 3 -13.65 -4.11 5.70
N ARG A 4 -13.88 -2.84 6.07
CA ARG A 4 -13.99 -1.72 5.12
C ARG A 4 -12.71 -1.55 4.30
N LYS A 5 -11.54 -1.58 4.94
CA LYS A 5 -10.24 -1.42 4.27
C LYS A 5 -9.97 -2.60 3.34
N ARG A 6 -10.33 -3.82 3.74
CA ARG A 6 -10.18 -5.01 2.89
C ARG A 6 -11.04 -4.93 1.64
N GLU A 7 -12.32 -4.60 1.77
CA GLU A 7 -13.24 -4.50 0.63
C GLU A 7 -12.80 -3.40 -0.35
N MET A 8 -12.42 -2.22 0.16
CA MET A 8 -11.83 -1.18 -0.68
C MET A 8 -10.56 -1.66 -1.38
N GLY A 9 -9.71 -2.39 -0.67
CA GLY A 9 -8.49 -2.98 -1.23
C GLY A 9 -8.78 -4.02 -2.31
N LEU A 10 -9.81 -4.84 -2.18
CA LEU A 10 -10.21 -5.86 -3.16
C LEU A 10 -10.71 -5.23 -4.47
N HIS A 11 -11.56 -4.21 -4.35
CA HIS A 11 -12.26 -3.60 -5.50
C HIS A 11 -11.51 -2.44 -6.18
N SER A 12 -10.34 -2.05 -5.69
CA SER A 12 -9.55 -0.96 -6.29
C SER A 12 -8.48 -1.50 -7.24
N ASP A 13 -8.18 -0.79 -8.32
CA ASP A 13 -7.01 -1.09 -9.18
C ASP A 13 -5.77 -0.29 -8.76
N ALA A 14 -5.96 0.83 -8.06
CA ALA A 14 -4.92 1.72 -7.58
C ALA A 14 -5.36 2.40 -6.29
N PHE A 15 -4.41 2.93 -5.52
CA PHE A 15 -4.68 3.77 -4.35
C PHE A 15 -4.09 5.16 -4.56
N ILE A 16 -4.86 6.21 -4.20
CA ILE A 16 -4.38 7.60 -4.27
C ILE A 16 -4.61 8.27 -2.92
N ALA A 17 -3.55 8.83 -2.35
CA ALA A 17 -3.64 9.70 -1.18
C ALA A 17 -3.63 11.17 -1.60
N LEU A 18 -4.68 11.88 -1.19
CA LEU A 18 -4.77 13.34 -1.27
C LEU A 18 -4.27 13.96 0.05
N PRO A 19 -3.88 15.25 0.06
CA PRO A 19 -3.51 15.95 1.29
C PRO A 19 -4.54 15.75 2.40
N GLY A 20 -4.09 15.31 3.56
CA GLY A 20 -4.97 14.90 4.66
C GLY A 20 -4.20 14.66 5.95
N GLY A 21 -4.91 14.58 7.07
CA GLY A 21 -4.31 14.44 8.40
C GLY A 21 -3.83 13.01 8.72
N TYR A 22 -3.74 12.72 10.03
CA TYR A 22 -3.22 11.43 10.51
C TYR A 22 -3.96 10.20 9.99
N GLY A 23 -5.29 10.28 9.79
CA GLY A 23 -6.06 9.17 9.23
C GLY A 23 -5.61 8.78 7.83
N THR A 24 -5.39 9.78 6.95
CA THR A 24 -4.89 9.55 5.60
C THR A 24 -3.47 9.00 5.60
N MET A 25 -2.62 9.48 6.52
CA MET A 25 -1.24 8.99 6.65
C MET A 25 -1.19 7.53 7.11
N GLU A 26 -2.03 7.16 8.08
CA GLU A 26 -2.14 5.78 8.57
C GLU A 26 -2.60 4.84 7.46
N GLU A 27 -3.64 5.21 6.71
CA GLU A 27 -4.14 4.41 5.58
C GLU A 27 -3.10 4.28 4.45
N LEU A 28 -2.38 5.36 4.14
CA LEU A 28 -1.32 5.35 3.13
C LEU A 28 -0.18 4.38 3.51
N LEU A 29 0.33 4.48 4.74
CA LEU A 29 1.44 3.64 5.19
C LEU A 29 1.04 2.16 5.30
N GLU A 30 -0.22 1.87 5.66
CA GLU A 30 -0.75 0.50 5.68
C GLU A 30 -0.72 -0.13 4.28
N VAL A 31 -1.22 0.58 3.25
CA VAL A 31 -1.21 0.09 1.86
C VAL A 31 0.22 -0.06 1.33
N ILE A 32 1.13 0.88 1.62
CA ILE A 32 2.55 0.75 1.26
C ILE A 32 3.15 -0.51 1.89
N THR A 33 2.84 -0.78 3.17
CA THR A 33 3.33 -1.95 3.89
C THR A 33 2.79 -3.25 3.29
N TRP A 34 1.53 -3.29 2.88
CA TRP A 34 0.97 -4.46 2.21
C TRP A 34 1.63 -4.73 0.85
N SER A 35 1.94 -3.68 0.09
CA SER A 35 2.72 -3.82 -1.14
C SER A 35 4.14 -4.32 -0.85
N GLN A 36 4.79 -3.78 0.18
CA GLN A 36 6.12 -4.21 0.62
C GLN A 36 6.18 -5.69 1.00
N LEU A 37 5.11 -6.20 1.64
CA LEU A 37 4.96 -7.60 2.03
C LEU A 37 4.55 -8.51 0.85
N GLY A 38 4.33 -7.96 -0.34
CA GLY A 38 3.90 -8.71 -1.52
C GLY A 38 2.42 -9.13 -1.50
N ILE A 39 1.61 -8.55 -0.60
CA ILE A 39 0.18 -8.85 -0.50
C ILE A 39 -0.57 -8.33 -1.73
N HIS A 40 -0.16 -7.18 -2.28
CA HIS A 40 -0.69 -6.70 -3.56
C HIS A 40 0.37 -5.99 -4.40
N ASN A 41 0.11 -5.93 -5.70
CA ASN A 41 0.94 -5.23 -6.68
C ASN A 41 0.28 -3.97 -7.24
N LYS A 42 -0.84 -3.54 -6.65
CA LYS A 42 -1.60 -2.36 -7.07
C LYS A 42 -0.78 -1.08 -6.85
N PRO A 43 -0.71 -0.17 -7.83
CA PRO A 43 0.04 1.07 -7.72
C PRO A 43 -0.52 1.99 -6.63
N VAL A 44 0.38 2.70 -5.95
CA VAL A 44 0.06 3.69 -4.91
C VAL A 44 0.55 5.06 -5.37
N GLY A 45 -0.31 6.08 -5.30
CA GLY A 45 -0.03 7.43 -5.77
C GLY A 45 -0.22 8.48 -4.69
N LEU A 46 0.68 9.46 -4.65
CA LEU A 46 0.57 10.66 -3.82
C LEU A 46 0.26 11.87 -4.69
N LEU A 47 -0.88 12.51 -4.46
CA LEU A 47 -1.19 13.78 -5.11
C LEU A 47 -0.55 14.92 -4.31
N ASN A 48 0.64 15.35 -4.72
CA ASN A 48 1.48 16.29 -3.99
C ASN A 48 1.14 17.76 -4.31
N VAL A 49 -0.08 18.17 -3.94
CA VAL A 49 -0.56 19.55 -4.10
C VAL A 49 0.28 20.50 -3.25
N ASP A 50 0.79 21.58 -3.86
CA ASP A 50 1.59 22.63 -3.21
C ASP A 50 2.77 22.10 -2.36
N GLY A 51 3.30 20.92 -2.71
CA GLY A 51 4.41 20.31 -1.98
C GLY A 51 4.04 19.72 -0.61
N TYR A 52 2.76 19.45 -0.35
CA TYR A 52 2.26 18.88 0.91
C TYR A 52 3.06 17.66 1.40
N TYR A 53 3.43 16.75 0.50
CA TYR A 53 4.17 15.52 0.81
C TYR A 53 5.69 15.67 0.76
N ASN A 54 6.26 16.85 0.49
CA ASN A 54 7.71 17.01 0.31
C ASN A 54 8.53 16.49 1.51
N PHE A 55 8.09 16.79 2.74
CA PHE A 55 8.78 16.31 3.94
C PHE A 55 8.62 14.80 4.15
N LEU A 56 7.47 14.23 3.78
CA LEU A 56 7.28 12.78 3.83
C LEU A 56 8.19 12.08 2.82
N LEU A 57 8.27 12.60 1.59
CA LEU A 57 9.16 12.07 0.55
C LEU A 57 10.62 12.11 1.01
N ALA A 58 11.07 13.25 1.54
CA ALA A 58 12.42 13.39 2.07
C ALA A 58 12.70 12.47 3.26
N PHE A 59 11.71 12.26 4.15
CA PHE A 59 11.82 11.31 5.26
C PHE A 59 12.00 9.88 4.75
N ILE A 60 11.23 9.47 3.74
CA ILE A 60 11.33 8.14 3.12
C ILE A 60 12.68 7.97 2.42
N ASP A 61 13.14 8.99 1.68
CA ASP A 61 14.47 8.99 1.06
C ASP A 61 15.56 8.79 2.13
N LYS A 62 15.45 9.48 3.27
CA LYS A 62 16.39 9.32 4.38
C LYS A 62 16.33 7.93 5.01
N ALA A 63 15.14 7.36 5.17
CA ALA A 63 14.99 5.99 5.67
C ALA A 63 15.59 4.95 4.71
N VAL A 64 15.62 5.22 3.40
CA VAL A 64 16.36 4.40 2.42
C VAL A 64 17.87 4.54 2.60
N GLU A 65 18.38 5.77 2.71
CA GLU A 65 19.81 6.04 2.95
C GLU A 65 20.32 5.36 4.23
N ASP A 66 19.52 5.41 5.30
CA ASP A 66 19.87 4.85 6.60
C ASP A 66 19.64 3.33 6.67
N GLY A 67 19.15 2.71 5.59
CA GLY A 67 19.00 1.26 5.44
C GLY A 67 17.76 0.65 6.10
N PHE A 68 16.80 1.48 6.53
CA PHE A 68 15.51 0.99 7.07
C PHE A 68 14.55 0.54 5.96
N ILE A 69 14.65 1.14 4.77
CA ILE A 69 13.86 0.78 3.59
C ILE A 69 14.82 0.32 2.49
N LYS A 70 14.54 -0.81 1.83
CA LYS A 70 15.35 -1.26 0.71
C LYS A 70 15.24 -0.26 -0.46
N PRO A 71 16.32 0.03 -1.20
CA PRO A 71 16.25 0.92 -2.35
C PRO A 71 15.20 0.52 -3.39
N SER A 72 14.98 -0.79 -3.60
CA SER A 72 13.91 -1.28 -4.48
C SER A 72 12.53 -0.86 -3.98
N GLN A 73 12.27 -0.95 -2.67
CA GLN A 73 10.98 -0.64 -2.04
C GLN A 73 10.66 0.85 -2.01
N ARG A 74 11.65 1.74 -2.27
CA ARG A 74 11.40 3.18 -2.44
C ARG A 74 10.42 3.48 -3.57
N HIS A 75 10.34 2.60 -4.56
CA HIS A 75 9.53 2.75 -5.75
C HIS A 75 8.15 2.11 -5.63
N ILE A 76 7.71 1.70 -4.42
CA ILE A 76 6.36 1.16 -4.18
C ILE A 76 5.25 2.17 -4.52
N PHE A 77 5.55 3.47 -4.43
CA PHE A 77 4.58 4.52 -4.75
C PHE A 77 5.19 5.59 -5.66
N VAL A 78 4.32 6.28 -6.38
CA VAL A 78 4.62 7.41 -7.25
C VAL A 78 4.03 8.70 -6.69
N SER A 79 4.52 9.86 -7.14
CA SER A 79 4.06 11.17 -6.66
C SER A 79 4.07 12.18 -7.80
N ALA A 80 3.01 12.98 -7.90
CA ALA A 80 2.90 14.04 -8.89
C ALA A 80 2.11 15.24 -8.33
N PRO A 81 2.36 16.47 -8.83
CA PRO A 81 1.72 17.67 -8.30
C PRO A 81 0.28 17.87 -8.80
N ASN A 82 -0.15 17.11 -9.81
CA ASN A 82 -1.50 17.20 -10.38
C ASN A 82 -2.04 15.82 -10.77
N ALA A 83 -3.37 15.74 -10.89
CA ALA A 83 -4.08 14.48 -11.11
C ALA A 83 -3.74 13.83 -12.45
N LYS A 84 -3.53 14.62 -13.51
CA LYS A 84 -3.25 14.09 -14.84
C LYS A 84 -1.93 13.33 -14.85
N ASP A 85 -0.87 13.97 -14.36
CA ASP A 85 0.47 13.37 -14.32
C ASP A 85 0.50 12.18 -13.36
N LEU A 86 -0.26 12.25 -12.25
CA LEU A 86 -0.35 11.14 -11.31
C LEU A 86 -0.99 9.90 -11.95
N VAL A 87 -2.14 10.06 -12.60
CA VAL A 87 -2.84 8.95 -13.25
C VAL A 87 -1.95 8.32 -14.33
N GLN A 88 -1.26 9.13 -15.13
CA GLN A 88 -0.32 8.61 -16.12
C GLN A 88 0.79 7.77 -15.47
N GLN A 89 1.40 8.25 -14.38
CA GLN A 89 2.44 7.48 -13.66
C GLN A 89 1.89 6.17 -13.05
N LEU A 90 0.62 6.16 -12.62
CA LEU A 90 -0.02 4.95 -12.09
C LEU A 90 -0.30 3.91 -13.20
N GLU A 91 -0.66 4.36 -14.41
CA GLU A 91 -0.86 3.48 -15.57
C GLU A 91 0.45 2.87 -16.07
N GLU A 92 1.55 3.62 -15.98
CA GLU A 92 2.89 3.19 -16.37
C GLU A 92 3.63 2.40 -15.26
N TYR A 93 3.02 2.27 -14.07
CA TYR A 93 3.65 1.65 -12.91
C TYR A 93 3.93 0.16 -13.13
N VAL A 94 5.17 -0.24 -12.82
CA VAL A 94 5.60 -1.64 -12.79
C VAL A 94 5.90 -2.02 -11.34
N PRO A 95 5.27 -3.08 -10.79
CA PRO A 95 5.52 -3.52 -9.42
C PRO A 95 6.98 -3.86 -9.16
N VAL A 96 7.47 -3.46 -8.00
CA VAL A 96 8.80 -3.82 -7.53
C VAL A 96 8.80 -5.29 -7.12
N GLU A 97 9.34 -6.17 -7.97
CA GLU A 97 9.60 -7.56 -7.59
C GLU A 97 10.90 -7.66 -6.79
N ASP A 98 10.79 -7.99 -5.50
CA ASP A 98 11.93 -8.37 -4.68
C ASP A 98 11.95 -9.90 -4.55
N SER A 99 13.05 -10.54 -4.96
CA SER A 99 13.19 -12.01 -5.03
C SER A 99 13.11 -12.74 -3.69
N VAL A 100 12.92 -11.99 -2.59
CA VAL A 100 12.80 -12.49 -1.21
C VAL A 100 11.35 -12.51 -0.73
N SER A 101 10.42 -11.83 -1.41
CA SER A 101 8.98 -11.82 -1.06
C SER A 101 8.27 -13.03 -1.64
N SER A 102 8.74 -14.23 -1.29
CA SER A 102 8.09 -15.49 -1.62
C SER A 102 6.84 -15.72 -0.75
N ASN A 103 5.70 -15.89 -1.42
CA ASN A 103 4.50 -16.62 -1.01
C ASN A 103 3.36 -15.96 -0.19
N LEU A 104 3.33 -14.64 0.05
CA LEU A 104 2.09 -13.99 0.55
C LEU A 104 1.19 -13.49 -0.59
N LYS A 105 0.87 -14.34 -1.57
CA LYS A 105 -0.20 -14.05 -2.53
C LYS A 105 -1.54 -14.34 -1.87
N TRP A 106 -2.36 -13.31 -1.61
CA TRP A 106 -3.79 -13.36 -1.20
C TRP A 106 -4.34 -14.72 -0.68
N GLU A 107 -3.76 -15.30 0.38
CA GLU A 107 -4.42 -16.34 1.19
C GLU A 107 -5.16 -15.70 2.37
N ILE A 108 -6.08 -14.77 2.10
CA ILE A 108 -6.98 -14.22 3.13
C ILE A 108 -8.25 -15.10 3.28
N GLU A 109 -8.44 -16.12 2.44
CA GLU A 109 -9.62 -17.00 2.48
C GLU A 109 -9.66 -18.00 3.66
N GLN A 110 -8.53 -18.30 4.34
CA GLN A 110 -8.49 -19.41 5.32
C GLN A 110 -8.55 -19.00 6.81
N VAL A 111 -8.31 -17.73 7.14
CA VAL A 111 -8.25 -17.31 8.56
C VAL A 111 -9.63 -17.01 9.15
N GLY A 112 -10.62 -16.63 8.32
CA GLY A 112 -11.97 -16.27 8.78
C GLY A 112 -12.99 -17.42 8.79
N PHE A 113 -12.74 -18.53 8.10
CA PHE A 113 -13.70 -19.64 7.97
C PHE A 113 -13.53 -20.75 9.02
N ASN A 114 -12.36 -20.83 9.67
CA ASN A 114 -12.08 -21.89 10.65
C ASN A 114 -12.58 -21.58 12.08
N THR A 115 -12.86 -20.32 12.40
CA THR A 115 -13.34 -19.93 13.74
C THR A 115 -14.85 -20.16 13.93
N SER A 116 -15.62 -20.19 12.83
CA SER A 116 -17.06 -20.46 12.85
C SER A 116 -17.37 -21.96 12.88
N LEU A 117 -16.59 -22.81 12.21
CA LEU A 117 -16.83 -24.26 12.15
C LEU A 117 -16.45 -25.02 13.44
N GLN A 118 -15.56 -24.49 14.29
CA GLN A 118 -15.27 -25.12 15.58
C GLN A 118 -16.32 -24.82 16.66
N THR A 119 -17.13 -23.78 16.49
CA THR A 119 -18.16 -23.40 17.48
C THR A 119 -19.47 -24.19 17.29
N GLU A 120 -19.74 -24.72 16.08
CA GLU A 120 -20.92 -25.57 15.82
C GLU A 120 -20.70 -27.06 16.11
N ILE A 121 -19.46 -27.53 16.28
CA ILE A 121 -19.16 -28.93 16.63
C ILE A 121 -19.06 -29.13 18.16
N ALA A 122 -19.07 -28.05 18.95
CA ALA A 122 -18.96 -28.07 20.41
C ALA A 122 -20.28 -27.74 21.16
N ARG A 123 -21.44 -28.01 20.55
CA ARG A 123 -22.75 -27.98 21.21
C ARG A 123 -23.55 -29.24 20.97
#